data_AF-A0A327SWW1-F1
#
_entry.id   AF-A0A327SWW1-F1
#
_cell.length_a   1.000
_cell.length_b   1.000
_cell.length_c   1.000
_cell.angle_alpha   90.00
_cell.angle_beta   90.00
_cell.angle_gamma   90.00
#
_symmetry.space_group_name_H-M   'P 1'
#
loop_
_entity.id
_entity.type
_entity.pdbx_description
1 polymer ?
#
loop_
_entity_poly.entity_id
_entity_poly.type
_entity_poly.pdbx_seq_one_letter_code
_entity_poly.pdbx_strand_id
1 'polypeptide(L)'
;MRAVEPQVHLIARPELDYDEVAAYLQDVGGESWLERVDRGDLDDAQNLAEFAGRICYRSWKPGLNPNVTKVRTDQDVYLKNILASAHGSVLEHVSFTFVLHNVSRVVTHELVRHRAGVAVSQESLRFVRLDDIPFWFPEWAQKDQELMDRATGLMQQIEEFQHWMADHFGLDEEGVPFHEKKEKTSFMRRFAPEGLATGLVWTANVRTLRHVIENRTAPGAEEEIRLLFGKIGELMVKEAPSLFGDYTVEDGAWVPGWRKV
;
A
#
# COMPACT_ATOMS: atom_id res chain seq x y z
N MET A 1 -8.97 3.01 26.39
CA MET A 1 -9.32 2.87 24.96
C MET A 1 -9.19 4.22 24.28
N ARG A 2 -8.49 4.25 23.14
CA ARG A 2 -8.25 5.48 22.36
C ARG A 2 -8.93 5.36 21.00
N ALA A 3 -9.89 6.22 20.71
CA ALA A 3 -10.50 6.27 19.38
C ALA A 3 -9.45 6.75 18.35
N VAL A 4 -9.39 6.08 17.20
CA VAL A 4 -8.44 6.39 16.12
C VAL A 4 -9.12 6.30 14.75
N GLU A 5 -8.46 6.87 13.73
CA GLU A 5 -8.88 6.79 12.32
C GLU A 5 -7.78 6.14 11.48
N PRO A 6 -8.12 5.25 10.52
CA PRO A 6 -7.17 4.66 9.59
C PRO A 6 -6.41 5.72 8.78
N GLN A 7 -5.09 5.60 8.73
CA GLN A 7 -4.19 6.52 8.06
C GLN A 7 -3.31 5.80 7.03
N VAL A 8 -3.02 6.51 5.94
CA VAL A 8 -2.12 6.07 4.88
C VAL A 8 -1.07 7.15 4.68
N HIS A 9 0.19 6.76 4.77
CA HIS A 9 1.33 7.64 4.51
C HIS A 9 2.19 7.02 3.42
N LEU A 10 2.38 7.71 2.30
CA LEU A 10 3.34 7.28 1.28
C LEU A 10 4.74 7.65 1.75
N ILE A 11 5.61 6.65 1.92
CA ILE A 11 6.96 6.84 2.49
C ILE A 11 8.10 6.47 1.54
N ALA A 12 7.82 5.79 0.42
CA ALA A 12 8.80 5.60 -0.65
C ALA A 12 8.09 5.48 -2.00
N ARG A 13 8.77 6.01 -3.02
CA ARG A 13 8.38 6.00 -4.43
C ARG A 13 9.60 5.63 -5.28
N PRO A 14 9.41 5.21 -6.55
CA PRO A 14 10.51 4.97 -7.47
C PRO A 14 11.31 6.24 -7.74
N GLU A 15 12.61 6.07 -7.94
CA GLU A 15 13.55 7.11 -8.38
C GLU A 15 14.41 6.51 -9.49
N LEU A 16 14.58 7.21 -10.61
CA LEU A 16 15.48 6.79 -11.69
C LEU A 16 16.85 7.44 -11.54
N ASP A 17 17.88 6.62 -11.73
CA ASP A 17 19.22 7.12 -12.04
C ASP A 17 19.28 7.50 -13.53
N TYR A 18 19.10 8.80 -13.82
CA TYR A 18 19.11 9.30 -15.19
C TYR A 18 20.48 9.24 -15.87
N ASP A 19 21.58 9.22 -15.10
CA ASP A 19 22.93 9.12 -15.65
C ASP A 19 23.18 7.71 -16.17
N GLU A 20 22.81 6.69 -15.39
CA GLU A 20 22.87 5.28 -15.81
C GLU A 20 21.91 4.98 -16.97
N VAL A 21 20.70 5.56 -16.94
CA VAL A 21 19.76 5.46 -18.06
C VAL A 21 20.34 6.10 -19.33
N ALA A 22 21.02 7.25 -19.22
CA ALA A 22 21.67 7.89 -20.34
C ALA A 22 22.84 7.08 -20.90
N ALA A 23 23.68 6.51 -20.03
CA ALA A 23 24.76 5.63 -20.43
C ALA A 23 24.24 4.42 -21.23
N TYR A 24 23.19 3.75 -20.73
CA TYR A 24 22.56 2.65 -21.47
C TYR A 24 21.95 3.10 -22.80
N LEU A 25 21.27 4.25 -22.83
CA LEU A 25 20.66 4.75 -24.06
C LEU A 25 21.70 5.11 -25.12
N GLN A 26 22.89 5.55 -24.73
CA GLN A 26 24.02 5.76 -25.64
C GLN A 26 24.46 4.46 -26.30
N ASP A 27 24.56 3.36 -25.53
CA ASP A 27 24.95 2.05 -26.06
C ASP A 27 23.96 1.52 -27.11
N VAL A 28 22.67 1.81 -26.94
CA VAL A 28 21.61 1.32 -27.84
C VAL A 28 21.15 2.35 -28.87
N GLY A 29 21.71 3.56 -28.87
CA GLY A 29 21.36 4.67 -29.74
C GLY A 29 19.95 5.24 -29.51
N GLY A 30 19.43 5.16 -28.28
CA GLY A 30 18.08 5.56 -27.87
C GLY A 30 17.95 6.93 -27.23
N GLU A 31 19.00 7.76 -27.25
CA GLU A 31 19.18 8.98 -26.45
C GLU A 31 18.04 10.00 -26.64
N SER A 32 17.44 10.06 -27.83
CA SER A 32 16.28 10.93 -28.11
C SER A 32 15.08 10.73 -27.17
N TRP A 33 15.02 9.60 -26.45
CA TRP A 33 14.00 9.40 -25.41
C TRP A 33 14.16 10.38 -24.25
N LEU A 34 15.40 10.67 -23.84
CA LEU A 34 15.71 11.60 -22.75
C LEU A 34 15.28 13.04 -23.02
N GLU A 35 15.09 13.40 -24.29
CA GLU A 35 14.61 14.72 -24.73
C GLU A 35 13.10 14.88 -24.54
N ARG A 36 12.37 13.77 -24.37
CA ARG A 36 10.89 13.74 -24.32
C ARG A 36 10.34 13.42 -22.94
N VAL A 37 11.18 12.92 -22.05
CA VAL A 37 10.81 12.52 -20.70
C VAL A 37 10.72 13.74 -19.82
N ASP A 38 9.58 13.93 -19.16
CA ASP A 38 9.46 14.87 -18.06
C ASP A 38 10.24 14.33 -16.86
N ARG A 39 11.02 15.19 -16.22
CA ARG A 39 11.84 14.85 -15.04
C ARG A 39 11.38 15.64 -13.82
N GLY A 40 10.09 16.00 -13.79
CA GLY A 40 9.45 16.57 -12.62
C GLY A 40 9.43 15.59 -11.46
N ASP A 41 9.21 16.11 -10.25
CA ASP A 41 9.32 15.38 -8.98
C ASP A 41 8.43 14.12 -8.86
N LEU A 42 7.43 13.94 -9.74
CA LEU A 42 6.46 12.84 -9.71
C LEU A 42 6.52 11.91 -10.93
N ASP A 43 7.41 12.15 -11.89
CA ASP A 43 7.37 11.42 -13.17
C ASP A 43 8.18 10.13 -13.18
N ASP A 44 9.08 9.92 -12.23
CA ASP A 44 9.98 8.75 -12.21
C ASP A 44 9.23 7.41 -12.23
N ALA A 45 8.09 7.30 -11.55
CA ALA A 45 7.28 6.08 -11.62
C ALA A 45 6.77 5.78 -13.04
N GLN A 46 6.35 6.82 -13.75
CA GLN A 46 5.81 6.75 -15.11
C GLN A 46 6.93 6.53 -16.13
N ASN A 47 8.06 7.21 -15.94
CA ASN A 47 9.28 7.08 -16.73
C ASN A 47 9.85 5.67 -16.62
N LEU A 48 9.87 5.09 -15.42
CA LEU A 48 10.33 3.70 -15.22
C LEU A 48 9.43 2.72 -15.97
N ALA A 49 8.11 2.88 -15.90
CA ALA A 49 7.17 2.05 -16.65
C ALA A 49 7.37 2.19 -18.17
N GLU A 50 7.50 3.42 -18.68
CA GLU A 50 7.75 3.65 -20.10
C GLU A 50 9.08 3.03 -20.55
N PHE A 51 10.14 3.26 -19.78
CA PHE A 51 11.47 2.73 -20.04
C PHE A 51 11.44 1.19 -20.10
N ALA A 52 10.86 0.55 -19.09
CA ALA A 52 10.69 -0.91 -19.04
C ALA A 52 9.79 -1.45 -20.16
N GLY A 53 8.83 -0.67 -20.66
CA GLY A 53 8.04 -1.05 -21.84
C GLY A 53 8.84 -0.97 -23.14
N ARG A 54 9.63 0.09 -23.30
CA ARG A 54 10.38 0.37 -24.54
C ARG A 54 11.54 -0.58 -24.73
N ILE A 55 12.21 -1.00 -23.66
CA ILE A 55 13.34 -1.92 -23.74
C ILE A 55 12.95 -3.26 -24.40
N CYS A 56 11.74 -3.77 -24.14
CA CYS A 56 11.21 -5.02 -24.72
C CYS A 56 11.17 -5.01 -26.25
N TYR A 57 11.01 -3.84 -26.86
CA TYR A 57 10.90 -3.68 -28.33
C TYR A 57 12.02 -2.85 -28.94
N ARG A 58 12.99 -2.38 -28.13
CA ARG A 58 13.98 -1.35 -28.49
C ARG A 58 13.34 -0.15 -29.19
N SER A 59 12.19 0.30 -28.68
CA SER A 59 11.33 1.30 -29.34
C SER A 59 11.60 2.74 -28.89
N TRP A 60 12.88 3.09 -28.70
CA TRP A 60 13.32 4.44 -28.32
C TRP A 60 13.22 5.45 -29.47
N LYS A 61 13.57 5.00 -30.69
CA LYS A 61 13.38 5.71 -31.96
C LYS A 61 13.11 4.71 -33.09
N PRO A 62 12.46 5.13 -34.19
CA PRO A 62 12.26 4.26 -35.35
C PRO A 62 13.59 3.72 -35.90
N GLY A 63 13.59 2.47 -36.36
CA GLY A 63 14.75 1.85 -37.01
C GLY A 63 15.79 1.20 -36.09
N LEU A 64 15.76 1.42 -34.76
CA LEU A 64 16.64 0.68 -33.83
C LEU A 64 16.30 -0.81 -33.74
N ASN A 65 15.02 -1.11 -33.87
CA ASN A 65 14.51 -2.43 -34.17
C ASN A 65 13.99 -2.38 -35.62
N PRO A 66 14.48 -3.24 -36.54
CA PRO A 66 14.03 -3.25 -37.93
C PRO A 66 12.50 -3.38 -38.09
N ASN A 67 11.82 -3.98 -37.12
CA ASN A 67 10.36 -4.13 -37.12
C ASN A 67 9.60 -2.89 -36.60
N VAL A 68 10.29 -1.91 -35.99
CA VAL A 68 9.69 -0.71 -35.42
C VAL A 68 9.87 0.46 -36.38
N THR A 69 8.81 0.75 -37.14
CA THR A 69 8.76 1.84 -38.13
C THR A 69 8.19 3.14 -37.56
N LYS A 70 7.48 3.07 -36.43
CA LYS A 70 6.89 4.22 -35.72
C LYS A 70 6.98 3.99 -34.22
N VAL A 71 7.12 5.07 -33.47
CA VAL A 71 7.08 5.07 -32.00
C VAL A 71 6.07 6.09 -31.51
N ARG A 72 5.38 5.81 -30.41
CA ARG A 72 4.59 6.83 -29.70
C ARG A 72 5.57 7.75 -28.96
N THR A 73 5.37 9.05 -29.08
CA THR A 73 6.22 10.07 -28.44
C THR A 73 5.59 10.70 -27.21
N ASP A 74 4.25 10.65 -27.11
CA ASP A 74 3.49 11.06 -25.94
C ASP A 74 3.46 9.93 -24.90
N GLN A 75 3.91 10.23 -23.69
CA GLN A 75 4.01 9.27 -22.58
C GLN A 75 2.64 8.76 -22.14
N ASP A 76 1.66 9.63 -21.97
CA ASP A 76 0.32 9.26 -21.53
C ASP A 76 -0.34 8.30 -22.51
N VAL A 77 -0.23 8.58 -23.81
CA VAL A 77 -0.72 7.71 -24.86
C VAL A 77 0.03 6.38 -24.86
N TYR A 78 1.33 6.38 -24.56
CA TYR A 78 2.13 5.16 -24.45
C TYR A 78 1.69 4.29 -23.25
N LEU A 79 1.57 4.87 -22.07
CA LEU A 79 1.19 4.17 -20.84
C LEU A 79 -0.26 3.68 -20.89
N LYS A 80 -1.20 4.48 -21.41
CA LYS A 80 -2.58 4.02 -21.67
C LYS A 80 -2.62 2.84 -22.63
N ASN A 81 -1.74 2.81 -23.64
CA ASN A 81 -1.63 1.65 -24.52
C ASN A 81 -1.09 0.40 -23.80
N ILE A 82 -0.17 0.54 -22.84
CA ILE A 82 0.27 -0.57 -21.98
C ILE A 82 -0.91 -1.17 -21.23
N LEU A 83 -1.73 -0.31 -20.60
CA LEU A 83 -2.93 -0.73 -19.89
C LEU A 83 -3.93 -1.41 -20.83
N ALA A 84 -4.24 -0.80 -21.97
CA ALA A 84 -5.18 -1.34 -22.95
C ALA A 84 -4.73 -2.66 -23.58
N SER A 85 -3.42 -2.88 -23.71
CA SER A 85 -2.84 -4.13 -24.24
C SER A 85 -2.65 -5.20 -23.18
N ALA A 86 -3.02 -4.94 -21.91
CA ALA A 86 -2.78 -5.82 -20.77
C ALA A 86 -1.30 -6.24 -20.60
N HIS A 87 -0.37 -5.34 -20.91
CA HIS A 87 1.08 -5.57 -20.74
C HIS A 87 1.52 -5.30 -19.29
N GLY A 88 0.80 -5.86 -18.32
CA GLY A 88 0.95 -5.49 -16.90
C GLY A 88 2.27 -5.88 -16.24
N SER A 89 3.05 -6.81 -16.82
CA SER A 89 4.38 -7.14 -16.30
C SER A 89 5.33 -5.94 -16.30
N VAL A 90 5.14 -4.99 -17.21
CA VAL A 90 5.91 -3.73 -17.24
C VAL A 90 5.67 -2.90 -15.97
N LEU A 91 4.46 -2.96 -15.42
CA LEU A 91 4.07 -2.24 -14.21
C LEU A 91 4.65 -2.86 -12.93
N GLU A 92 5.18 -4.09 -13.00
CA GLU A 92 5.77 -4.76 -11.84
C GLU A 92 7.13 -4.17 -11.43
N HIS A 93 7.78 -3.42 -12.33
CA HIS A 93 9.03 -2.71 -12.05
C HIS A 93 8.85 -1.47 -11.15
N VAL A 94 7.62 -0.98 -11.03
CA VAL A 94 7.30 0.29 -10.36
C VAL A 94 6.66 -0.01 -9.01
N SER A 95 7.30 0.35 -7.90
CA SER A 95 6.83 0.02 -6.54
C SER A 95 6.74 1.23 -5.63
N PHE A 96 5.70 1.24 -4.78
CA PHE A 96 5.45 2.26 -3.78
C PHE A 96 5.36 1.63 -2.40
N THR A 97 5.78 2.35 -1.36
CA THR A 97 5.76 1.88 0.02
C THR A 97 4.93 2.81 0.90
N PHE A 98 4.00 2.22 1.63
CA PHE A 98 3.07 2.92 2.51
C PHE A 98 3.29 2.51 3.96
N VAL A 99 3.16 3.47 4.88
CA VAL A 99 2.83 3.16 6.27
C VAL A 99 1.31 3.24 6.40
N LEU A 100 0.72 2.12 6.79
CA LEU A 100 -0.69 2.01 7.12
C LEU A 100 -0.76 2.01 8.65
N HIS A 101 -1.36 3.04 9.22
CA HIS A 101 -1.37 3.27 10.67
C HIS A 101 -2.80 3.39 11.18
N ASN A 102 -3.02 3.02 12.45
CA ASN A 102 -4.34 2.94 13.05
C ASN A 102 -5.32 2.07 12.25
N VAL A 103 -4.83 0.97 11.68
CA VAL A 103 -5.64 -0.03 10.95
C VAL A 103 -5.83 -1.27 11.80
N SER A 104 -7.02 -1.83 11.84
CA SER A 104 -7.33 -2.98 12.69
C SER A 104 -6.57 -4.25 12.30
N ARG A 105 -6.43 -5.18 13.25
CA ARG A 105 -5.93 -6.53 12.93
C ARG A 105 -6.82 -7.23 11.91
N VAL A 106 -8.13 -6.97 11.89
CA VAL A 106 -9.07 -7.43 10.84
C VAL A 106 -8.56 -7.05 9.44
N VAL A 107 -8.33 -5.75 9.19
CA VAL A 107 -7.82 -5.28 7.90
C VAL A 107 -6.46 -5.89 7.58
N THR A 108 -5.54 -5.91 8.54
CA THR A 108 -4.21 -6.46 8.26
C THR A 108 -4.26 -7.94 7.90
N HIS A 109 -5.18 -8.70 8.51
CA HIS A 109 -5.34 -10.13 8.24
C HIS A 109 -5.93 -10.38 6.84
N GLU A 110 -6.77 -9.48 6.33
CA GLU A 110 -7.22 -9.49 4.93
C GLU A 110 -6.13 -9.03 3.94
N LEU A 111 -5.37 -8.01 4.32
CA LEU A 111 -4.35 -7.37 3.48
C LEU A 111 -3.18 -8.32 3.19
N VAL A 112 -2.69 -9.05 4.21
CA VAL A 112 -1.54 -9.98 4.05
C VAL A 112 -1.85 -11.19 3.17
N ARG A 113 -3.09 -11.34 2.69
CA ARG A 113 -3.47 -12.39 1.72
C ARG A 113 -3.05 -12.04 0.29
N HIS A 114 -2.76 -10.78 0.02
CA HIS A 114 -2.19 -10.31 -1.25
C HIS A 114 -0.68 -10.56 -1.26
N ARG A 115 -0.24 -11.51 -2.08
CA ARG A 115 1.14 -12.05 -2.04
C ARG A 115 2.02 -11.56 -3.19
N ALA A 116 1.48 -11.52 -4.40
CA ALA A 116 2.27 -11.18 -5.58
C ALA A 116 2.63 -9.70 -5.57
N GLY A 117 3.92 -9.39 -5.73
CA GLY A 117 4.39 -8.01 -5.78
C GLY A 117 4.21 -7.22 -4.49
N VAL A 118 4.07 -7.90 -3.34
CA VAL A 118 3.87 -7.29 -2.01
C VAL A 118 5.04 -7.60 -1.08
N ALA A 119 5.44 -6.64 -0.26
CA ALA A 119 6.24 -6.85 0.95
C ALA A 119 5.53 -6.25 2.17
N VAL A 120 5.63 -6.92 3.32
CA VAL A 120 4.94 -6.53 4.56
C VAL A 120 5.90 -6.55 5.74
N SER A 121 5.91 -5.48 6.53
CA SER A 121 6.49 -5.46 7.88
C SER A 121 5.45 -4.92 8.85
N GLN A 122 5.03 -5.73 9.81
CA GLN A 122 3.94 -5.38 10.72
C GLN A 122 4.43 -5.29 12.16
N GLU A 123 3.84 -4.38 12.91
CA GLU A 123 4.01 -4.29 14.36
C GLU A 123 3.73 -5.66 15.01
N SER A 124 4.69 -6.10 15.81
CA SER A 124 4.64 -7.44 16.40
C SER A 124 4.14 -7.38 17.84
N LEU A 125 2.91 -7.85 18.04
CA LEU A 125 2.32 -8.07 19.37
C LEU A 125 3.02 -9.16 20.19
N ARG A 126 4.10 -9.78 19.68
CA ARG A 126 5.02 -10.59 20.51
C ARG A 126 5.99 -9.72 21.32
N PHE A 127 6.17 -8.46 20.92
CA PHE A 127 7.16 -7.53 21.45
C PHE A 127 6.50 -6.27 21.98
N VAL A 128 5.55 -5.71 21.24
CA VAL A 128 4.78 -4.53 21.65
C VAL A 128 3.71 -4.95 22.66
N ARG A 129 3.75 -4.34 23.84
CA ARG A 129 2.71 -4.50 24.87
C ARG A 129 1.51 -3.62 24.54
N LEU A 130 0.34 -4.07 24.97
CA LEU A 130 -0.92 -3.36 24.79
C LEU A 130 -1.17 -2.51 26.03
N ASP A 131 -0.47 -1.39 26.11
CA ASP A 131 -0.63 -0.43 27.21
C ASP A 131 -1.84 0.48 26.96
N ASP A 132 -2.17 0.76 25.70
CA ASP A 132 -3.45 1.31 25.25
C ASP A 132 -4.07 0.40 24.17
N ILE A 133 -5.40 0.40 24.07
CA ILE A 133 -6.11 -0.28 22.98
C ILE A 133 -6.69 0.80 22.06
N PRO A 134 -5.98 1.17 20.97
CA PRO A 134 -6.54 2.02 19.94
C PRO A 134 -7.58 1.24 19.12
N PHE A 135 -8.70 1.89 18.81
CA PHE A 135 -9.83 1.25 18.13
C PHE A 135 -10.52 2.23 17.19
N TRP A 136 -10.85 1.77 15.98
CA TRP A 136 -11.62 2.54 15.00
C TRP A 136 -13.09 2.09 15.01
N PHE A 137 -14.00 3.05 14.94
CA PHE A 137 -15.42 2.79 14.82
C PHE A 137 -15.95 3.41 13.51
N PRO A 138 -16.73 2.67 12.72
CA PRO A 138 -17.40 3.25 11.56
C PRO A 138 -18.45 4.29 11.99
N GLU A 139 -18.76 5.24 11.11
CA GLU A 139 -19.63 6.38 11.42
C GLU A 139 -21.01 5.95 11.93
N TRP A 140 -21.56 4.85 11.41
CA TRP A 140 -22.85 4.33 11.85
C TRP A 140 -22.79 3.80 13.29
N ALA A 141 -21.67 3.20 13.72
CA ALA A 141 -21.51 2.69 15.09
C ALA A 141 -21.37 3.84 16.09
N GLN A 142 -20.66 4.92 15.70
CA GLN A 142 -20.51 6.12 16.53
C GLN A 142 -21.84 6.81 16.85
N LYS A 143 -22.88 6.61 16.03
CA LYS A 143 -24.22 7.17 16.23
C LYS A 143 -25.08 6.36 17.20
N ASP A 144 -24.66 5.16 17.58
CA ASP A 144 -25.35 4.32 18.55
C ASP A 144 -24.69 4.46 19.92
N GLN A 145 -25.28 5.30 20.78
CA GLN A 145 -24.72 5.59 22.10
C GLN A 145 -24.64 4.35 23.00
N GLU A 146 -25.65 3.47 22.98
CA GLU A 146 -25.64 2.27 23.82
C GLU A 146 -24.53 1.30 23.39
N LEU A 147 -24.36 1.12 22.07
CA LEU A 147 -23.26 0.34 21.52
C LEU A 147 -21.91 0.92 21.94
N MET A 148 -21.72 2.23 21.78
CA MET A 148 -20.46 2.91 22.12
C MET A 148 -20.13 2.78 23.61
N ASP A 149 -21.10 2.94 24.50
CA ASP A 149 -20.91 2.80 25.95
C ASP A 149 -20.49 1.37 26.32
N ARG A 150 -21.21 0.36 25.78
CA ARG A 150 -20.90 -1.06 26.03
C ARG A 150 -19.55 -1.47 25.45
N ALA A 151 -19.24 -1.06 24.22
CA ALA A 151 -17.98 -1.36 23.56
C ALA A 151 -16.81 -0.71 24.28
N THR A 152 -16.95 0.55 24.70
CA THR A 152 -15.94 1.26 25.49
C THR A 152 -15.68 0.57 26.83
N GLY A 153 -16.74 0.18 27.54
CA GLY A 153 -16.61 -0.55 28.81
C GLY A 153 -15.90 -1.90 28.64
N LEU A 154 -16.20 -2.65 27.59
CA LEU A 154 -15.51 -3.91 27.29
C LEU A 154 -14.02 -3.67 26.98
N MET A 155 -13.68 -2.67 26.16
CA MET A 155 -12.29 -2.37 25.84
C MET A 155 -11.50 -1.92 27.08
N GLN A 156 -12.10 -1.15 27.98
CA GLN A 156 -11.49 -0.78 29.26
C GLN A 156 -11.17 -2.01 30.11
N GLN A 157 -12.09 -2.97 30.22
CA GLN A 157 -11.84 -4.22 30.95
C GLN A 157 -10.68 -5.03 30.35
N ILE A 158 -10.55 -5.07 29.02
CA ILE A 158 -9.44 -5.75 28.36
C ILE A 158 -8.12 -5.04 28.66
N GLU A 159 -8.10 -3.70 28.58
CA GLU A 159 -6.91 -2.87 28.88
C GLU A 159 -6.45 -3.04 30.34
N GLU A 160 -7.38 -2.96 31.30
CA GLU A 160 -7.12 -3.24 32.72
C GLU A 160 -6.56 -4.65 32.92
N PHE A 161 -7.07 -5.65 32.18
CA PHE A 161 -6.54 -7.01 32.24
C PHE A 161 -5.13 -7.14 31.66
N GLN A 162 -4.81 -6.38 30.60
CA GLN A 162 -3.44 -6.32 30.05
C GLN A 162 -2.46 -5.73 31.08
N HIS A 163 -2.81 -4.62 31.72
CA HIS A 163 -1.99 -3.99 32.77
C HIS A 163 -1.82 -4.93 33.97
N TRP A 164 -2.91 -5.54 34.45
CA TRP A 164 -2.84 -6.50 35.54
C TRP A 164 -1.93 -7.69 35.21
N MET A 165 -1.97 -8.23 33.99
CA MET A 165 -1.05 -9.29 33.57
C MET A 165 0.41 -8.82 33.57
N ALA A 166 0.68 -7.60 33.09
CA ALA A 166 2.03 -7.04 33.08
C ALA A 166 2.60 -6.92 34.51
N ASP A 167 1.80 -6.41 35.44
CA ASP A 167 2.15 -6.30 36.86
C ASP A 167 2.31 -7.68 37.51
N HIS A 168 1.37 -8.59 37.26
CA HIS A 168 1.40 -9.94 37.82
C HIS A 168 2.61 -10.75 37.37
N PHE A 169 3.08 -10.52 36.14
CA PHE A 169 4.29 -11.13 35.62
C PHE A 169 5.57 -10.34 35.96
N GLY A 170 5.46 -9.21 36.66
CA GLY A 170 6.61 -8.37 37.02
C GLY A 170 7.36 -7.81 35.81
N LEU A 171 6.68 -7.56 34.67
CA LEU A 171 7.38 -7.23 33.42
C LEU A 171 8.19 -5.93 33.46
N ASP A 172 7.86 -5.03 34.38
CA ASP A 172 8.55 -3.76 34.59
C ASP A 172 9.56 -3.80 35.74
N GLU A 173 9.75 -4.96 36.39
CA GLU A 173 10.80 -5.15 37.40
C GLU A 173 12.20 -5.05 36.78
N GLU A 174 13.14 -4.53 37.56
CA GLU A 174 14.52 -4.37 37.14
C GLU A 174 15.18 -5.74 36.92
N GLY A 175 15.90 -5.88 35.79
CA GLY A 175 16.65 -7.09 35.48
C GLY A 175 15.85 -8.20 34.78
N VAL A 176 14.55 -8.05 34.56
CA VAL A 176 13.75 -9.05 33.82
C VAL A 176 14.27 -9.20 32.38
N PRO A 177 14.74 -10.39 31.98
CA PRO A 177 15.31 -10.61 30.66
C PRO A 177 14.29 -10.41 29.54
N PHE A 178 14.72 -9.84 28.41
CA PHE A 178 13.84 -9.57 27.28
C PHE A 178 13.15 -10.82 26.69
N HIS A 179 13.81 -11.99 26.73
CA HIS A 179 13.21 -13.23 26.22
C HIS A 179 11.98 -13.65 27.03
N GLU A 180 12.00 -13.40 28.35
CA GLU A 180 10.88 -13.66 29.24
C GLU A 180 9.75 -12.65 28.99
N LYS A 181 10.08 -11.34 28.88
CA LYS A 181 9.08 -10.32 28.50
C LYS A 181 8.37 -10.71 27.22
N LYS A 182 9.12 -11.10 26.19
CA LYS A 182 8.59 -11.55 24.89
C LYS A 182 7.67 -12.77 25.01
N GLU A 183 8.01 -13.75 25.85
CA GLU A 183 7.17 -14.94 26.06
C GLU A 183 5.82 -14.56 26.68
N LYS A 184 5.84 -13.73 27.73
CA LYS A 184 4.63 -13.26 28.40
C LYS A 184 3.80 -12.34 27.51
N THR A 185 4.40 -11.35 26.85
CA THR A 185 3.71 -10.47 25.89
C THR A 185 3.08 -11.28 24.75
N SER A 186 3.77 -12.31 24.24
CA SER A 186 3.22 -13.22 23.23
C SER A 186 2.03 -14.06 23.72
N PHE A 187 1.89 -14.29 25.02
CA PHE A 187 0.69 -14.89 25.62
C PHE A 187 -0.41 -13.84 25.82
N MET A 188 -0.08 -12.68 26.40
CA MET A 188 -1.02 -11.58 26.69
C MET A 188 -1.80 -11.12 25.45
N ARG A 189 -1.17 -11.07 24.28
CA ARG A 189 -1.83 -10.70 23.01
C ARG A 189 -3.00 -11.62 22.62
N ARG A 190 -3.12 -12.83 23.20
CA ARG A 190 -4.24 -13.74 22.93
C ARG A 190 -5.58 -13.19 23.40
N PHE A 191 -5.55 -12.19 24.27
CA PHE A 191 -6.74 -11.48 24.76
C PHE A 191 -6.97 -10.16 24.03
N ALA A 192 -6.11 -9.80 23.07
CA ALA A 192 -6.30 -8.60 22.26
C ALA A 192 -7.51 -8.77 21.34
N PRO A 193 -8.35 -7.74 21.16
CA PRO A 193 -9.44 -7.80 20.20
C PRO A 193 -8.89 -7.77 18.76
N GLU A 194 -9.57 -8.42 17.82
CA GLU A 194 -9.24 -8.31 16.39
C GLU A 194 -9.41 -6.87 15.86
N GLY A 195 -10.27 -6.07 16.50
CA GLY A 195 -10.42 -4.65 16.18
C GLY A 195 -9.29 -3.75 16.70
N LEU A 196 -8.28 -4.30 17.40
CA LEU A 196 -7.10 -3.55 17.83
C LEU A 196 -6.44 -2.89 16.63
N ALA A 197 -6.37 -1.56 16.65
CA ALA A 197 -5.66 -0.80 15.65
C ALA A 197 -4.14 -0.94 15.83
N THR A 198 -3.43 -1.08 14.72
CA THR A 198 -1.98 -1.33 14.68
C THR A 198 -1.36 -0.60 13.49
N GLY A 199 -0.09 -0.87 13.22
CA GLY A 199 0.65 -0.32 12.09
C GLY A 199 1.38 -1.39 11.28
N LEU A 200 1.52 -1.14 9.98
CA LEU A 200 2.40 -1.88 9.11
C LEU A 200 3.00 -1.00 8.01
N VAL A 201 4.18 -1.39 7.57
CA VAL A 201 4.74 -1.01 6.27
C VAL A 201 4.23 -2.02 5.25
N TRP A 202 3.69 -1.50 4.15
CA TRP A 202 3.19 -2.28 3.04
C TRP A 202 3.74 -1.71 1.73
N THR A 203 4.54 -2.50 1.03
CA THR A 203 5.07 -2.16 -0.29
C THR A 203 4.32 -2.95 -1.35
N ALA A 204 3.96 -2.30 -2.45
CA ALA A 204 3.39 -3.00 -3.60
C ALA A 204 3.82 -2.38 -4.93
N ASN A 205 3.99 -3.23 -5.94
CA ASN A 205 4.16 -2.75 -7.32
C ASN A 205 2.84 -2.26 -7.93
N VAL A 206 2.91 -1.47 -8.99
CA VAL A 206 1.73 -0.84 -9.63
C VAL A 206 0.72 -1.87 -10.10
N ARG A 207 1.18 -2.99 -10.67
CA ARG A 207 0.28 -4.08 -11.10
C ARG A 207 -0.56 -4.60 -9.93
N THR A 208 0.09 -4.87 -8.81
CA THR A 208 -0.56 -5.31 -7.58
C THR A 208 -1.45 -4.23 -7.00
N LEU A 209 -0.99 -2.97 -6.94
CA LEU A 209 -1.80 -1.85 -6.46
C LEU A 209 -3.13 -1.75 -7.21
N ARG A 210 -3.09 -1.79 -8.55
CA ARG A 210 -4.30 -1.78 -9.38
C ARG A 210 -5.26 -2.91 -9.02
N HIS A 211 -4.73 -4.14 -8.95
CA HIS A 211 -5.52 -5.32 -8.58
C HIS A 211 -6.15 -5.20 -7.19
N VAL A 212 -5.39 -4.74 -6.21
CA VAL A 212 -5.86 -4.66 -4.82
C VAL A 212 -6.86 -3.52 -4.65
N ILE A 213 -6.64 -2.36 -5.26
CA ILE A 213 -7.59 -1.24 -5.23
C ILE A 213 -8.94 -1.68 -5.81
N GLU A 214 -8.97 -2.31 -6.98
CA GLU A 214 -10.22 -2.82 -7.58
C GLU A 214 -10.94 -3.79 -6.62
N ASN A 215 -10.22 -4.79 -6.09
CA ASN A 215 -10.83 -5.81 -5.25
C ASN A 215 -11.26 -5.33 -3.87
N ARG A 216 -10.49 -4.43 -3.25
CA ARG A 216 -10.69 -4.03 -1.85
C ARG A 216 -11.54 -2.79 -1.68
N THR A 217 -11.90 -2.12 -2.77
CA THR A 217 -12.91 -1.06 -2.77
C THR A 217 -14.28 -1.55 -3.26
N ALA A 218 -14.34 -2.76 -3.84
CA ALA A 218 -15.57 -3.38 -4.32
C ALA A 218 -16.69 -3.39 -3.26
N PRO A 219 -17.98 -3.30 -3.63
CA PRO A 219 -19.08 -3.13 -2.68
C PRO A 219 -19.21 -4.21 -1.60
N GLY A 220 -18.74 -5.43 -1.88
CA GLY A 220 -18.77 -6.55 -0.94
C GLY A 220 -17.55 -6.68 -0.04
N ALA A 221 -16.56 -5.80 -0.17
CA ALA A 221 -15.40 -5.78 0.72
C ALA A 221 -15.74 -5.16 2.09
N GLU A 222 -14.96 -5.52 3.10
CA GLU A 222 -15.11 -5.01 4.48
C GLU A 222 -14.95 -3.47 4.53
N GLU A 223 -15.68 -2.80 5.43
CA GLU A 223 -15.82 -1.34 5.45
C GLU A 223 -14.48 -0.61 5.65
N GLU A 224 -13.65 -1.06 6.60
CA GLU A 224 -12.37 -0.44 6.90
C GLU A 224 -11.36 -0.63 5.76
N ILE A 225 -11.28 -1.82 5.16
CA ILE A 225 -10.38 -2.05 4.03
C ILE A 225 -10.80 -1.27 2.78
N ARG A 226 -12.11 -1.04 2.58
CA ARG A 226 -12.63 -0.16 1.51
C ARG A 226 -12.19 1.28 1.72
N LEU A 227 -12.35 1.80 2.94
CA LEU A 227 -11.88 3.14 3.31
C LEU A 227 -10.37 3.28 3.07
N LEU A 228 -9.59 2.28 3.51
CA LEU A 228 -8.14 2.29 3.38
C LEU A 228 -7.67 2.33 1.92
N PHE A 229 -8.22 1.45 1.07
CA PHE A 229 -7.84 1.41 -0.34
C PHE A 229 -8.44 2.54 -1.17
N GLY A 230 -9.53 3.16 -0.71
CA GLY A 230 -9.99 4.45 -1.24
C GLY A 230 -8.93 5.53 -1.09
N LYS A 231 -8.36 5.69 0.12
CA LYS A 231 -7.27 6.64 0.38
C LYS A 231 -6.01 6.33 -0.46
N ILE A 232 -5.65 5.06 -0.60
CA ILE A 232 -4.53 4.64 -1.47
C ILE A 232 -4.84 5.00 -2.93
N GLY A 233 -6.06 4.75 -3.42
CA GLY A 233 -6.47 5.12 -4.79
C GLY A 233 -6.32 6.61 -5.06
N GLU A 234 -6.79 7.46 -4.14
CA GLU A 234 -6.65 8.92 -4.25
C GLU A 234 -5.20 9.38 -4.28
N LEU A 235 -4.33 8.76 -3.47
CA LEU A 235 -2.89 9.03 -3.50
C LEU A 235 -2.28 8.60 -4.83
N MET A 236 -2.61 7.41 -5.32
CA MET A 236 -2.02 6.88 -6.55
C MET A 236 -2.44 7.64 -7.81
N VAL A 237 -3.65 8.20 -7.86
CA VAL A 237 -4.05 9.11 -8.95
C VAL A 237 -3.19 10.38 -8.97
N LYS A 238 -2.77 10.88 -7.81
CA LYS A 238 -1.89 12.06 -7.73
C LYS A 238 -0.44 11.72 -8.05
N GLU A 239 0.04 10.58 -7.59
CA GLU A 239 1.45 10.19 -7.69
C GLU A 239 1.81 9.54 -9.04
N ALA A 240 0.85 8.91 -9.74
CA ALA A 240 1.09 8.28 -11.03
C ALA A 240 -0.17 8.36 -11.93
N PRO A 241 -0.58 9.57 -12.36
CA PRO A 241 -1.86 9.80 -13.03
C PRO A 241 -2.05 8.97 -14.31
N SER A 242 -1.00 8.70 -15.09
CA SER A 242 -1.12 7.91 -16.32
C SER A 242 -1.21 6.40 -16.07
N LEU A 243 -0.95 5.96 -14.83
CA LEU A 243 -1.07 4.58 -14.39
C LEU A 243 -2.34 4.31 -13.56
N PHE A 244 -3.03 5.34 -13.05
CA PHE A 244 -4.23 5.20 -12.20
C PHE A 244 -5.40 6.11 -12.59
N GLY A 245 -5.21 7.07 -13.50
CA GLY A 245 -6.24 8.03 -13.90
C GLY A 245 -7.37 7.44 -14.74
N ASP A 246 -7.33 6.15 -15.08
CA ASP A 246 -8.42 5.43 -15.74
C ASP A 246 -9.48 4.90 -14.78
N TYR A 247 -9.26 5.00 -13.47
CA TYR A 247 -10.24 4.60 -12.49
C TYR A 247 -11.40 5.59 -12.43
N THR A 248 -12.61 5.06 -12.33
CA THR A 248 -13.80 5.79 -11.90
C THR A 248 -14.21 5.33 -10.49
N VAL A 249 -14.86 6.20 -9.72
CA VAL A 249 -15.34 5.87 -8.38
C VAL A 249 -16.87 5.85 -8.37
N GLU A 250 -17.45 4.70 -8.06
CA GLU A 250 -18.90 4.47 -8.01
C GLU A 250 -19.25 3.89 -6.63
N ASP A 251 -20.03 4.60 -5.82
CA ASP A 251 -20.38 4.19 -4.45
C ASP A 251 -19.18 3.76 -3.58
N GLY A 252 -18.05 4.45 -3.75
CA GLY A 252 -16.79 4.16 -3.08
C GLY A 252 -15.98 3.00 -3.68
N ALA A 253 -16.50 2.30 -4.69
CA ALA A 253 -15.77 1.29 -5.45
C ALA A 253 -14.93 1.94 -6.56
N TRP A 254 -13.66 1.58 -6.60
CA TRP A 254 -12.71 2.03 -7.61
C TRP A 254 -12.71 1.05 -8.78
N VAL A 255 -13.29 1.45 -9.91
CA VAL A 255 -13.45 0.63 -11.10
C VAL A 255 -12.42 1.03 -12.16
N PRO A 256 -11.47 0.16 -12.53
CA PRO A 256 -10.49 0.50 -13.56
C PRO A 256 -11.11 0.44 -14.95
N GLY A 257 -10.70 1.36 -15.82
CA GLY A 257 -11.00 1.31 -17.26
C GLY A 257 -10.39 0.07 -17.94
N TRP A 258 -9.24 -0.40 -17.45
CA TRP A 258 -8.60 -1.63 -17.92
C TRP A 258 -8.37 -2.63 -16.78
N ARG A 259 -9.05 -3.78 -16.87
CA ARG A 259 -8.95 -4.90 -15.92
C ARG A 259 -7.88 -5.90 -16.35
N LYS A 260 -7.37 -6.69 -15.39
CA LYS A 260 -6.36 -7.75 -15.60
C LYS A 260 -5.04 -7.25 -16.20
N VAL A 261 -4.72 -5.99 -15.96
CA VAL A 261 -3.40 -5.43 -16.24
C VAL A 261 -2.48 -5.92 -15.15
#